data_AF-A0A0R0K477-F1
#
_entry.id   AF-A0A0R0K477-F1
#
_cell.length_a   1.000
_cell.length_b   1.000
_cell.length_c   1.000
_cell.angle_alpha   90.00
_cell.angle_beta   90.00
_cell.angle_gamma   90.00
#
_symmetry.space_group_name_H-M   'P 1'
#
loop_
_entity.id
_entity.type
_entity.pdbx_description
1 polymer ?
#
loop_
_entity_poly.entity_id
_entity_poly.type
_entity_poly.pdbx_seq_one_letter_code
_entity_poly.pdbx_strand_id
1 'polypeptide(L)'
;MENWEHLKKTYGSGLMITWFVSAVVSPFASFENAKEVEEFFATHAMPCIARTLRQSLERVNINANWVQSVQNENELGDAVKELAYRKY
;
A
#
# COMPACT_ATOMS: atom_id res chain seq x y z
N MET A 1 8.21 -11.10 1.81
CA MET A 1 8.20 -11.91 0.57
C MET A 1 8.59 -13.36 0.81
N GLU A 2 9.58 -13.63 1.67
CA GLU A 2 10.14 -14.98 1.94
C GLU A 2 9.12 -16.10 2.20
N ASN A 3 7.99 -15.80 2.86
CA ASN A 3 6.98 -16.80 3.22
C ASN A 3 5.84 -16.96 2.19
N TRP A 4 5.96 -16.39 1.00
CA TRP A 4 4.86 -16.37 0.02
C TRP A 4 4.38 -17.77 -0.37
N GLU A 5 5.29 -18.71 -0.66
CA GLU A 5 4.91 -20.08 -1.00
C GLU A 5 4.18 -20.79 0.15
N HIS A 6 4.57 -20.50 1.40
CA HIS A 6 3.86 -21.01 2.56
C HIS A 6 2.45 -20.43 2.67
N LEU A 7 2.29 -19.11 2.51
CA LEU A 7 0.98 -18.45 2.51
C LEU A 7 0.07 -18.98 1.40
N LYS A 8 0.61 -19.12 0.18
CA LYS A 8 -0.09 -19.66 -0.98
C LYS A 8 -0.53 -21.10 -0.75
N LYS A 9 0.32 -21.94 -0.15
CA LYS A 9 -0.01 -23.33 0.20
C LYS A 9 -1.08 -23.41 1.30
N THR A 10 -1.01 -22.54 2.30
CA THR A 10 -1.91 -22.56 3.47
C THR A 10 -3.30 -22.03 3.13
N TYR A 11 -3.40 -20.94 2.38
CA TYR A 11 -4.68 -20.27 2.11
C TYR A 11 -5.25 -20.55 0.72
N GLY A 12 -4.44 -21.11 -0.18
CA GLY A 12 -4.83 -21.39 -1.55
C GLY A 12 -5.39 -20.15 -2.25
N SER A 13 -6.40 -20.36 -3.10
CA SER A 13 -7.14 -19.30 -3.79
C SER A 13 -8.30 -18.70 -2.97
N GLY A 14 -8.30 -18.90 -1.64
CA GLY A 14 -9.35 -18.42 -0.75
C GLY A 14 -9.32 -16.90 -0.50
N LEU A 15 -10.35 -16.38 0.17
CA LEU A 15 -10.47 -14.94 0.47
C LEU A 15 -9.32 -14.40 1.34
N MET A 16 -8.72 -15.24 2.18
CA MET A 16 -7.62 -14.85 3.08
C MET A 16 -6.40 -14.31 2.33
N ILE A 17 -5.96 -14.96 1.25
CA ILE A 17 -4.78 -14.48 0.50
C ILE A 17 -5.06 -13.12 -0.14
N THR A 18 -6.28 -12.92 -0.64
CA THR A 18 -6.75 -11.64 -1.19
C THR A 18 -6.76 -10.54 -0.14
N TRP A 19 -7.22 -10.83 1.07
CA TRP A 19 -7.20 -9.86 2.18
C TRP A 19 -5.79 -9.53 2.63
N PHE A 20 -4.88 -10.51 2.68
CA PHE A 20 -3.47 -10.25 2.99
C PHE A 20 -2.84 -9.31 1.98
N VAL A 21 -3.02 -9.56 0.68
CA VAL A 21 -2.50 -8.68 -0.37
C VAL A 21 -3.04 -7.26 -0.19
N SER A 22 -4.37 -7.13 0.01
CA SER A 22 -4.97 -5.81 0.22
C SER A 22 -4.42 -5.10 1.46
N ALA A 23 -4.35 -5.79 2.59
CA ALA A 23 -3.94 -5.21 3.87
C ALA A 23 -2.45 -4.83 3.90
N VAL A 24 -1.60 -5.59 3.20
CA VAL A 24 -0.15 -5.36 3.18
C VAL A 24 0.22 -4.30 2.14
N VAL A 25 -0.36 -4.35 0.94
CA VAL A 25 0.03 -3.47 -0.17
C VAL A 25 -0.61 -2.09 -0.05
N SER A 26 -1.92 -2.01 0.26
CA SER A 26 -2.68 -0.75 0.19
C SER A 26 -2.17 0.38 1.11
N PRO A 27 -1.55 0.12 2.28
CA PRO A 27 -1.01 1.18 3.12
C PRO A 27 0.28 1.83 2.62
N PHE A 28 0.95 1.27 1.61
CA PHE A 28 2.15 1.92 1.07
C PHE A 28 1.81 3.27 0.45
N ALA A 29 2.81 4.17 0.46
CA ALA A 29 2.67 5.56 0.05
C ALA A 29 3.91 6.07 -0.69
N SER A 30 4.60 5.20 -1.42
CA SER A 30 5.71 5.58 -2.29
C SER A 30 5.61 4.84 -3.62
N PHE A 31 6.07 5.49 -4.69
CA PHE A 31 6.14 4.87 -6.02
C PHE A 31 7.13 3.69 -6.06
N GLU A 32 8.20 3.76 -5.28
CA GLU A 32 9.17 2.66 -5.14
C GLU A 32 8.48 1.40 -4.60
N ASN A 33 7.66 1.53 -3.55
CA ASN A 33 6.93 0.38 -3.00
C ASN A 33 5.93 -0.19 -4.02
N ALA A 34 5.29 0.64 -4.84
CA ALA A 34 4.41 0.16 -5.90
C ALA A 34 5.20 -0.70 -6.91
N LYS A 35 6.37 -0.23 -7.32
CA LYS A 35 7.25 -0.94 -8.26
C LYS A 35 7.77 -2.25 -7.68
N GLU A 36 8.24 -2.27 -6.43
CA GLU A 36 8.69 -3.49 -5.75
C GLU A 36 7.57 -4.54 -5.67
N VAL A 37 6.32 -4.11 -5.41
CA VAL A 37 5.16 -4.99 -5.39
C VAL A 37 4.84 -5.53 -6.79
N GLU A 38 4.89 -4.69 -7.83
CA GLU A 38 4.70 -5.13 -9.22
C GLU A 38 5.75 -6.17 -9.64
N GLU A 39 7.02 -5.92 -9.35
CA GLU A 39 8.13 -6.85 -9.65
C GLU A 39 7.96 -8.19 -8.92
N PHE A 40 7.55 -8.14 -7.65
CA PHE A 40 7.29 -9.35 -6.88
C PHE A 40 6.18 -10.20 -7.50
N PHE A 41 5.04 -9.60 -7.85
CA PHE A 41 3.90 -10.34 -8.40
C PHE A 41 4.01 -10.66 -9.89
N ALA A 42 4.94 -10.04 -10.63
CA ALA A 42 5.29 -10.46 -11.98
C ALA A 42 5.85 -11.88 -12.01
N THR A 43 6.62 -12.27 -10.98
CA THR A 43 7.19 -13.62 -10.85
C THR A 43 6.32 -14.57 -10.02
N HIS A 44 5.41 -14.04 -9.20
CA HIS A 44 4.54 -14.81 -8.30
C HIS A 44 3.05 -14.64 -8.65
N ALA A 45 2.73 -14.70 -9.94
CA ALA A 45 1.37 -14.47 -10.43
C ALA A 45 0.36 -15.44 -9.78
N MET A 46 -0.77 -14.88 -9.34
CA MET A 46 -1.86 -15.64 -8.77
C MET A 46 -3.20 -15.05 -9.24
N PRO A 47 -3.87 -15.68 -10.23
CA PRO A 47 -5.04 -15.09 -10.88
C PRO A 47 -6.16 -14.64 -9.94
N CYS A 48 -6.37 -15.36 -8.82
CA CYS A 48 -7.43 -15.04 -7.87
C CYS A 48 -7.22 -13.71 -7.11
N ILE A 49 -6.00 -13.18 -7.05
CA ILE A 49 -5.72 -11.88 -6.41
C ILE A 49 -5.52 -10.75 -7.41
N ALA A 50 -5.49 -11.01 -8.72
CA ALA A 50 -5.08 -10.03 -9.72
C ALA A 50 -5.88 -8.71 -9.65
N ARG A 51 -7.20 -8.81 -9.45
CA ARG A 51 -8.07 -7.64 -9.27
C ARG A 51 -7.69 -6.83 -8.03
N THR A 52 -7.51 -7.51 -6.89
CA THR A 52 -7.20 -6.87 -5.61
C THR A 52 -5.80 -6.26 -5.64
N LEU A 53 -4.82 -6.96 -6.20
CA LEU A 53 -3.48 -6.42 -6.39
C LEU A 53 -3.50 -5.11 -7.18
N ARG A 54 -4.23 -5.08 -8.31
CA ARG A 54 -4.37 -3.86 -9.13
C ARG A 54 -4.99 -2.71 -8.33
N GLN A 55 -6.07 -2.98 -7.59
CA GLN A 55 -6.73 -1.97 -6.76
C GLN A 55 -5.84 -1.47 -5.61
N SER A 56 -5.03 -2.35 -5.02
CA SER A 56 -4.08 -1.98 -3.99
C SER A 56 -2.95 -1.12 -4.56
N LEU A 57 -2.41 -1.45 -5.73
CA LEU A 57 -1.41 -0.62 -6.42
C LEU A 57 -1.96 0.76 -6.79
N GLU A 58 -3.20 0.84 -7.28
CA GLU A 58 -3.89 2.12 -7.49
C GLU A 58 -3.94 2.94 -6.19
N ARG A 59 -4.26 2.31 -5.05
CA ARG A 59 -4.26 2.98 -3.74
C ARG A 59 -2.86 3.48 -3.36
N VAL A 60 -1.81 2.68 -3.58
CA VAL A 60 -0.42 3.09 -3.29
C VAL A 60 -0.06 4.33 -4.09
N ASN A 61 -0.41 4.37 -5.38
CA ASN A 61 -0.16 5.54 -6.23
C ASN A 61 -0.93 6.78 -5.75
N ILE A 62 -2.19 6.62 -5.32
CA ILE A 62 -2.96 7.73 -4.72
C ILE A 62 -2.28 8.24 -3.44
N ASN A 63 -1.86 7.33 -2.57
CA ASN A 63 -1.19 7.70 -1.32
C ASN A 63 0.16 8.39 -1.58
N ALA A 64 0.94 7.90 -2.54
CA ALA A 64 2.22 8.51 -2.92
C ALA A 64 2.04 9.92 -3.48
N ASN A 65 1.06 10.13 -4.35
CA ASN A 65 0.70 11.46 -4.84
C ASN A 65 0.27 12.39 -3.69
N TRP A 66 -0.52 11.89 -2.74
CA TRP A 66 -0.94 12.68 -1.58
C TRP A 66 0.25 13.07 -0.71
N VAL A 67 1.17 12.14 -0.42
CA VAL A 67 2.43 12.43 0.31
C VAL A 67 3.24 13.50 -0.43
N GLN A 68 3.39 13.39 -1.75
CA GLN A 68 4.12 14.38 -2.55
C GLN A 68 3.45 15.77 -2.50
N SER A 69 2.11 15.84 -2.58
CA SER A 69 1.36 17.09 -2.45
C SER A 69 1.60 17.74 -1.08
N VAL A 70 1.44 16.97 -0.02
CA VAL A 70 1.63 17.45 1.36
C VAL A 70 3.06 17.89 1.63
N GLN A 71 4.06 17.23 1.06
CA GLN A 71 5.46 17.65 1.19
C GLN A 71 5.77 18.98 0.50
N ASN A 72 5.03 19.31 -0.56
CA ASN A 72 5.17 20.58 -1.27
C ASN A 72 4.39 21.72 -0.60
N GLU A 73 3.46 21.40 0.29
CA GLU A 73 2.65 22.36 1.04
C GLU A 73 3.26 22.63 2.42
N ASN A 74 3.74 23.85 2.66
CA ASN A 74 4.23 24.25 3.99
C ASN A 74 3.08 24.38 5.02
N GLU A 75 1.84 24.59 4.57
CA GLU A 75 0.69 24.94 5.41
C GLU A 75 0.28 23.82 6.37
N LEU A 76 0.37 22.55 5.98
CA LEU A 76 -0.08 21.45 6.85
C LEU A 76 0.80 21.34 8.10
N GLY A 77 2.11 21.45 7.94
CA GLY A 77 3.05 21.40 9.06
C GLY A 77 2.80 22.53 10.06
N ASP A 78 2.46 23.71 9.57
CA ASP A 78 2.17 24.87 10.41
C ASP A 78 0.79 24.78 11.06
N ALA A 79 -0.24 24.28 10.36
CA ALA A 79 -1.55 24.01 10.95
C ALA A 79 -1.48 22.98 12.09
N VAL A 80 -0.69 21.90 11.91
CA VAL A 80 -0.47 20.89 12.96
C VAL A 80 0.24 21.51 14.16
N LYS A 81 1.26 22.36 13.94
CA LYS A 81 1.91 23.09 15.04
C LYS A 81 0.91 23.99 15.77
N GLU A 82 0.12 24.78 15.04
CA GLU A 82 -0.86 25.68 15.65
C GLU A 82 -1.85 24.90 16.52
N LEU A 83 -2.39 23.79 16.02
CA LEU A 83 -3.31 22.93 16.79
C LEU A 83 -2.64 22.32 18.02
N ALA A 84 -1.37 21.92 17.92
CA ALA A 84 -0.62 21.38 19.06
C ALA A 84 -0.34 22.44 20.14
N TYR A 85 -0.18 23.72 19.76
CA TYR A 85 0.10 24.83 20.68
C TYR A 85 -1.14 25.61 21.13
N ARG A 86 -2.33 25.35 20.57
CA ARG A 86 -3.59 25.85 21.13
C ARG A 86 -3.80 25.22 22.50
N LYS A 87 -3.35 25.91 23.54
CA LYS A 87 -3.61 25.62 24.95
C LYS A 87 -5.11 25.43 25.17
N TYR A 88 -5.47 24.24 25.62
CA TYR A 88 -6.59 24.05 26.54
C TYR A 88 -6.24 24.66 27.90
#